data_AF-A0A5E4BYZ1-F1
#
_entry.id   AF-A0A5E4BYZ1-F1
#
_cell.length_a   1.000
_cell.length_b   1.000
_cell.length_c   1.000
_cell.angle_alpha   90.00
_cell.angle_beta   90.00
_cell.angle_gamma   90.00
#
_symmetry.space_group_name_H-M   'P 1'
#
loop_
_entity.id
_entity.type
_entity.pdbx_description
1 polymer ?
#
loop_
_entity_poly.entity_id
_entity_poly.type
_entity_poly.pdbx_seq_one_letter_code
_entity_poly.pdbx_strand_id
1 'polypeptide(L)' 'MLCLLFITVTHGSGQDVQCSLGHFPCGNITKCLPQFLHCNGVDDCGNQADEDDC' A
#
# COMPACT_ATOMS: atom_id res chain seq x y z
N MET A 1 9.37 -33.92 17.62
CA MET A 1 10.07 -32.80 18.30
C MET A 1 11.12 -32.27 17.33
N LEU A 2 10.70 -31.65 16.23
CA LEU A 2 10.60 -30.20 16.02
C LEU A 2 11.84 -29.63 15.30
N CYS A 3 12.06 -30.03 14.04
CA CYS A 3 12.86 -29.23 13.09
C CYS A 3 11.89 -28.29 12.35
N LEU A 4 11.40 -27.29 13.09
CA LEU A 4 10.76 -26.11 12.52
C LEU A 4 11.86 -25.25 11.91
N LEU A 5 11.99 -25.23 10.58
CA LEU A 5 12.78 -24.19 9.93
C LEU A 5 12.33 -23.95 8.47
N PHE A 6 11.45 -22.96 8.33
CA PHE A 6 11.19 -22.11 7.16
C PHE A 6 10.62 -22.75 5.88
N ILE A 7 9.35 -23.15 5.92
CA ILE A 7 8.52 -23.14 4.70
C ILE A 7 8.05 -21.70 4.48
N THR A 8 8.76 -20.98 3.58
CA THR A 8 8.28 -19.89 2.70
C THR A 8 7.25 -18.92 3.33
N VAL A 9 7.53 -17.69 3.75
CA VAL A 9 8.12 -16.59 3.00
C VAL A 9 8.57 -15.53 4.03
N THR A 10 9.80 -15.03 3.92
CA THR A 10 10.14 -13.72 4.51
C THR A 10 9.48 -12.66 3.63
N HIS A 11 8.18 -12.42 3.80
CA HIS A 11 7.59 -11.23 3.21
C HIS A 11 8.13 -10.08 4.03
N GLY A 12 9.02 -9.31 3.40
CA GLY A 12 9.43 -8.01 3.92
C GLY A 12 8.19 -7.27 4.37
N SER A 13 8.28 -6.68 5.56
CA SER A 13 7.26 -5.83 6.14
C SER A 13 7.10 -4.55 5.31
N GLY A 14 6.59 -4.67 4.09
CA GLY A 14 5.74 -3.64 3.53
C GLY A 14 4.44 -3.72 4.31
N GLN A 15 4.11 -2.65 5.03
CA GLN A 15 2.80 -2.55 5.67
C GLN A 15 1.76 -2.58 4.56
N ASP A 16 1.11 -3.73 4.35
CA ASP A 16 -0.08 -3.81 3.52
C ASP A 16 -1.17 -3.05 4.27
N VAL A 17 -1.26 -1.74 4.01
CA VAL A 17 -2.39 -0.93 4.46
C VAL A 17 -3.58 -1.48 3.71
N GLN A 18 -4.35 -2.33 4.39
CA GLN A 18 -5.50 -3.00 3.81
C GLN A 18 -6.60 -1.98 3.54
N CYS A 19 -6.64 -1.44 2.33
CA CYS A 19 -7.71 -0.56 1.88
C CYS A 19 -8.95 -1.39 1.47
N SER A 20 -10.13 -0.77 1.58
CA SER A 20 -11.37 -1.37 1.07
C SER A 20 -11.31 -1.53 -0.45
N LEU A 21 -12.09 -2.44 -1.01
CA LEU A 21 -12.19 -2.59 -2.46
C LEU A 21 -12.52 -1.24 -3.14
N GLY A 22 -11.82 -0.94 -4.24
CA GLY A 22 -11.94 0.33 -4.95
C GLY A 22 -11.14 1.49 -4.34
N HIS A 23 -10.31 1.23 -3.32
CA HIS A 23 -9.39 2.19 -2.75
C HIS A 23 -7.94 1.69 -2.83
N PHE A 24 -6.98 2.62 -2.86
CA PHE A 24 -5.55 2.36 -2.86
C PHE A 24 -4.87 3.06 -1.67
N PRO A 25 -3.74 2.51 -1.16
CA PRO A 25 -3.02 3.10 -0.04
C PRO A 25 -2.07 4.23 -0.48
N CYS A 26 -1.98 5.29 0.31
CA CYS A 26 -1.03 6.40 0.14
C CYS A 26 0.41 6.04 0.54
N GLY A 27 0.92 4.92 0.04
CA GLY A 27 2.26 4.40 0.33
C GLY A 27 2.48 4.13 1.82
N ASN A 28 3.39 4.88 2.45
CA ASN A 28 3.78 4.71 3.87
C ASN A 28 2.78 5.30 4.87
N ILE A 29 1.62 5.80 4.43
CA ILE A 29 0.60 6.41 5.28
C ILE A 29 -0.61 5.49 5.31
N THR A 30 -1.27 5.39 6.48
CA THR A 30 -2.52 4.63 6.66
C THR A 30 -3.76 5.28 6.01
N LYS A 31 -3.55 6.17 5.03
CA LYS A 31 -4.62 6.84 4.30
C LYS A 31 -4.92 6.03 3.05
N CYS A 32 -6.21 5.82 2.80
CA CYS A 32 -6.69 5.20 1.56
C CYS A 32 -7.48 6.22 0.77
N LEU A 33 -7.26 6.26 -0.55
CA LEU A 33 -8.00 7.09 -1.48
C LEU A 33 -8.79 6.23 -2.46
N PRO A 34 -9.95 6.69 -2.96
CA PRO A 34 -10.65 6.03 -4.06
C PRO A 34 -9.79 5.95 -5.32
N GLN A 35 -9.93 4.88 -6.11
CA GLN A 35 -9.13 4.64 -7.32
C GLN A 35 -9.15 5.78 -8.34
N PHE A 36 -10.25 6.56 -8.41
CA PHE A 36 -10.38 7.67 -9.37
C PHE A 36 -9.56 8.91 -8.99
N LEU A 37 -8.98 8.95 -7.79
CA LEU A 37 -8.07 10.01 -7.37
C LEU A 37 -6.61 9.71 -7.74
N HIS A 38 -6.28 8.49 -8.14
CA HIS A 38 -4.93 8.15 -8.58
C HIS A 38 -4.61 8.85 -9.91
N CYS A 39 -3.48 9.56 -9.99
CA CYS A 39 -3.02 10.28 -11.17
C CYS A 39 -4.04 11.30 -11.71
N ASN A 40 -4.70 12.04 -10.81
CA ASN A 40 -5.69 13.05 -11.16
C ASN A 40 -5.08 14.46 -11.29
N GLY A 41 -3.79 14.63 -10.99
CA GLY A 41 -3.06 15.89 -11.00
C GLY A 41 -3.15 16.70 -9.69
N VAL A 42 -3.65 16.11 -8.61
CA VAL A 42 -3.84 16.74 -7.29
C VAL A 42 -3.21 15.84 -6.23
N ASP A 43 -2.40 16.42 -5.33
CA ASP A 43 -1.86 15.70 -4.17
C ASP A 43 -2.97 15.50 -3.11
N ASP A 44 -3.73 14.42 -3.24
CA ASP A 44 -4.77 14.02 -2.29
C ASP A 44 -4.18 13.22 -1.12
N CYS A 45 -3.03 12.56 -1.29
CA CYS A 45 -2.38 11.84 -0.19
C CYS A 45 -1.65 12.76 0.81
N GLY A 46 -1.19 13.94 0.37
CA GLY A 46 -0.35 14.88 1.13
C GLY A 46 1.14 14.48 1.17
N ASN A 47 1.49 13.41 0.45
CA ASN A 47 2.86 12.94 0.24
C ASN A 47 3.14 12.66 -1.26
N GLN A 48 2.25 13.09 -2.15
CA GLN A 48 2.33 12.90 -3.60
C GLN A 48 2.32 11.44 -4.09
N ALA A 49 2.08 10.46 -3.20
CA ALA A 49 2.14 9.05 -3.54
C ALA A 49 1.02 8.61 -4.52
N ASP A 50 -0.08 9.35 -4.56
CA ASP A 50 -1.17 9.19 -5.52
C ASP A 50 -0.86 9.72 -6.93
N GLU A 51 0.21 10.51 -7.06
CA GLU A 51 0.64 11.15 -8.30
C GLU A 51 2.06 10.73 -8.71
N ASP A 52 2.67 9.80 -7.97
CA ASP A 52 3.98 9.22 -8.27
C ASP A 52 3.83 8.01 -9.23
N ASP A 53 4.66 7.96 -10.28
CA ASP A 53 4.71 6.86 -11.27
C ASP A 53 3.38 6.57 -12.01
N CYS A 54 2.79 7.66 -12.52
CA CYS A 54 1.80 7.65 -13.60
C CYS A 54 2.48 7.40 -14.98
#